data_AF-A0AA88M9Y0-F1
#
_entry.id   AF-A0AA88M9Y0-F1
#
_cell.length_a   1.000
_cell.length_b   1.000
_cell.length_c   1.000
_cell.angle_alpha   90.00
_cell.angle_beta   90.00
_cell.angle_gamma   90.00
#
_symmetry.space_group_name_H-M   'P 1'
#
loop_
_entity.id
_entity.type
_entity.pdbx_description
1 polymer ?
#
loop_
_entity_poly.entity_id
_entity_poly.type
_entity_poly.pdbx_seq_one_letter_code
_entity_poly.pdbx_strand_id
1 'polypeptide(L)'
;MRGLVFLCLIGCSLADGAVYSWNGPGDPIQPDPGTENACLTDTESCSCCLMQKQMKRMESFFNMSLNDMRKGLEKAETTLNYVRSSRSAFSVALTDTRRCVSSTRDDMVVKYQYIFINLGDSYNVSTGTFTVPRSGVYSLALTMYSDAGAPNALLAACVHLRKNGRMVAALNEYNTQDQEDSATVVLPLQMETGDKVEVTLLAGCTLCDDNSHYNTFSGFLLYATD
;
A
#
# COMPACT_ATOMS: atom_id res chain seq x y z
N MET A 1 -58.40 58.98 -8.13
CA MET A 1 -58.13 57.64 -8.71
C MET A 1 -58.16 56.60 -7.59
N ARG A 2 -58.62 55.38 -7.89
CA ARG A 2 -58.39 54.06 -7.23
C ARG A 2 -57.63 54.05 -5.87
N GLY A 3 -58.07 53.40 -4.79
CA GLY A 3 -59.27 52.58 -4.52
C GLY A 3 -58.92 51.14 -4.05
N LEU A 4 -59.35 50.79 -2.81
CA LEU A 4 -59.40 49.43 -2.21
C LEU A 4 -58.00 48.80 -1.91
N VAL A 5 -57.76 47.88 -0.96
CA VAL A 5 -58.54 47.16 0.08
C VAL A 5 -57.55 46.65 1.17
N PHE A 6 -57.82 46.24 2.42
CA PHE A 6 -59.02 46.05 3.27
C PHE A 6 -58.71 46.50 4.74
N LEU A 7 -59.47 46.04 5.73
CA LEU A 7 -59.27 46.20 7.18
C LEU A 7 -59.89 44.97 7.89
N CYS A 8 -59.19 44.33 8.83
CA CYS A 8 -59.72 43.36 9.83
C CYS A 8 -58.61 43.12 10.88
N LEU A 9 -58.67 43.53 12.16
CA LEU A 9 -59.70 43.43 13.22
C LEU A 9 -59.99 42.01 13.73
N ILE A 10 -58.99 41.42 14.42
CA ILE A 10 -59.12 40.70 15.69
C ILE A 10 -57.85 41.07 16.49
N GLY A 11 -57.83 41.42 17.77
CA GLY A 11 -58.85 41.42 18.83
C GLY A 11 -58.16 41.02 20.13
N CYS A 12 -58.05 41.91 21.12
CA CYS A 12 -57.20 41.71 22.30
C CYS A 12 -57.83 40.83 23.41
N SER A 13 -57.03 39.94 24.00
CA SER A 13 -57.10 39.49 25.41
C SER A 13 -55.76 38.81 25.76
N LEU A 14 -54.78 39.50 26.35
CA LEU A 14 -54.60 39.79 27.79
C LEU A 14 -54.31 38.56 28.67
N ALA A 15 -53.15 38.62 29.34
CA ALA A 15 -52.67 37.84 30.50
C ALA A 15 -52.49 36.31 30.32
N ASP A 16 -51.44 35.66 30.85
CA ASP A 16 -50.34 36.13 31.69
C ASP A 16 -48.96 35.88 31.07
N GLY A 17 -48.04 36.83 31.27
CA GLY A 17 -46.65 36.71 30.84
C GLY A 17 -45.83 35.91 31.85
N ALA A 18 -45.77 34.58 31.68
CA ALA A 18 -44.79 33.75 32.39
C ALA A 18 -43.36 34.23 32.07
N VAL A 19 -42.68 34.80 33.06
CA VAL A 19 -41.30 35.28 32.92
C VAL A 19 -40.36 34.08 32.89
N TYR A 20 -40.00 33.63 31.68
CA TYR A 20 -38.94 32.65 31.49
C TYR A 20 -37.58 33.28 31.81
N SER A 21 -37.20 33.22 33.08
CA SER A 21 -35.90 33.65 33.60
C SER A 21 -34.80 32.70 33.08
N TRP A 22 -34.21 33.03 31.93
CA TRP A 22 -33.00 32.34 31.45
C TRP A 22 -31.79 32.78 32.29
N ASN A 23 -31.59 32.14 33.43
CA ASN A 23 -30.36 32.27 34.18
C ASN A 23 -29.22 31.69 33.35
N GLY A 24 -28.13 32.46 33.23
CA GLY A 24 -26.92 32.02 32.53
C GLY A 24 -26.23 30.84 33.22
N PRO A 25 -24.99 30.47 32.82
CA PRO A 25 -24.26 29.37 33.43
C PRO A 25 -24.12 29.62 34.93
N GLY A 26 -24.89 28.87 35.73
CA GLY A 26 -24.92 29.03 37.17
C GLY A 26 -23.63 28.53 37.81
N ASP A 27 -23.35 29.02 39.02
CA ASP A 27 -22.25 28.52 39.85
C ASP A 27 -22.30 26.98 39.99
N PRO A 28 -21.15 26.32 40.15
CA PRO A 28 -21.08 24.87 40.28
C PRO A 28 -21.77 24.42 41.57
N ILE A 29 -23.04 24.04 41.45
CA ILE A 29 -23.81 23.37 42.50
C ILE A 29 -22.99 22.17 42.96
N GLN A 30 -22.61 22.14 44.25
CA GLN A 30 -21.93 20.99 44.83
C GLN A 30 -22.82 19.76 44.64
N PRO A 31 -22.27 18.61 44.22
CA PRO A 31 -23.05 17.39 44.08
C PRO A 31 -23.56 16.98 45.46
N ASP A 32 -24.88 17.06 45.63
CA ASP A 32 -25.57 16.70 46.87
C ASP A 32 -25.30 15.22 47.17
N PRO A 33 -24.79 14.85 48.37
CA PRO A 33 -24.33 13.48 48.66
C PRO A 33 -25.49 12.52 48.92
N GLY A 34 -26.32 12.31 47.90
CA GLY A 34 -27.54 11.52 47.99
C GLY A 34 -28.40 11.45 46.72
N THR A 35 -28.01 12.03 45.58
CA THR A 35 -28.82 11.97 44.36
C THR A 35 -28.86 10.55 43.76
N GLU A 36 -29.83 9.75 44.20
CA GLU A 36 -30.54 8.87 43.27
C GLU A 36 -30.94 9.69 42.03
N ASN A 37 -30.79 9.12 40.84
CA ASN A 37 -30.89 9.79 39.55
C ASN A 37 -31.95 10.93 39.55
N ALA A 38 -31.54 12.18 39.34
CA ALA A 38 -32.45 13.35 39.31
C ALA A 38 -33.64 13.20 38.33
N CYS A 39 -33.52 12.29 37.36
CA CYS A 39 -34.59 11.82 36.48
C CYS A 39 -35.73 11.04 37.16
N LEU A 40 -35.67 10.80 38.47
CA LEU A 40 -36.69 10.12 39.27
C LEU A 40 -37.48 11.07 40.19
N THR A 41 -37.01 12.30 40.39
CA THR A 41 -37.46 13.17 41.50
C THR A 41 -38.21 14.43 41.08
N ASP A 42 -38.14 14.86 39.82
CA ASP A 42 -38.79 16.09 39.34
C ASP A 42 -39.58 15.86 38.03
N THR A 43 -40.83 16.32 38.01
CA THR A 43 -41.72 16.21 36.85
C THR A 43 -41.31 17.11 35.69
N GLU A 44 -40.73 18.29 35.96
CA GLU A 44 -40.25 19.22 34.91
C GLU A 44 -38.96 18.68 34.24
N SER A 45 -38.10 17.99 35.01
CA SER A 45 -36.86 17.41 34.48
C SER A 45 -37.08 16.24 33.51
N CYS A 46 -38.29 15.68 33.45
CA CYS A 46 -38.63 14.49 32.66
C CYS A 46 -38.28 14.66 31.16
N SER A 47 -38.55 15.82 30.57
CA SER A 47 -38.23 16.11 29.16
C SER A 47 -36.71 16.19 28.90
N CYS A 48 -35.95 16.79 29.82
CA CYS A 48 -34.48 16.86 29.71
C CYS A 48 -33.85 15.48 29.90
N CYS A 49 -34.34 14.69 30.86
CA CYS A 49 -33.92 13.31 31.08
C CYS A 49 -34.26 12.39 29.91
N LEU A 50 -35.39 12.59 29.23
CA LEU A 50 -35.70 11.90 27.99
C LEU A 50 -34.66 12.23 26.91
N MET A 51 -34.30 13.51 26.75
CA MET A 51 -33.24 13.91 25.82
C MET A 51 -31.87 13.31 26.17
N GLN A 52 -31.44 13.36 27.44
CA GLN A 52 -30.17 12.73 27.86
C GLN A 52 -30.16 11.22 27.61
N LYS A 53 -31.28 10.53 27.86
CA LYS A 53 -31.42 9.10 27.57
C LYS A 53 -31.33 8.79 26.08
N GLN A 54 -31.93 9.63 25.23
CA GLN A 54 -31.80 9.50 23.77
C GLN A 54 -30.39 9.82 23.29
N MET A 55 -29.71 10.85 23.85
CA MET A 55 -28.31 11.15 23.54
C MET A 55 -27.37 10.00 23.90
N LYS A 56 -27.44 9.47 25.13
CA LYS A 56 -26.62 8.31 25.54
C LYS A 56 -26.90 7.07 24.67
N ARG A 57 -28.15 6.87 24.24
CA ARG A 57 -28.52 5.80 23.31
C ARG A 57 -27.93 6.03 21.92
N MET A 58 -27.98 7.27 21.41
CA MET A 58 -27.39 7.67 20.13
C MET A 58 -25.86 7.53 20.15
N GLU A 59 -25.20 7.96 21.23
CA GLU A 59 -23.77 7.77 21.47
C GLU A 59 -23.40 6.28 21.48
N SER A 60 -24.17 5.44 22.18
CA SER A 60 -23.97 3.99 22.18
C SER A 60 -24.13 3.37 20.78
N PHE A 61 -25.11 3.82 19.99
CA PHE A 61 -25.27 3.36 18.61
C PHE A 61 -24.12 3.83 17.73
N PHE A 62 -23.70 5.10 17.85
CA PHE A 62 -22.61 5.68 17.09
C PHE A 62 -21.28 4.97 17.38
N ASN A 63 -20.96 4.75 18.66
CA ASN A 63 -19.79 3.98 19.10
C ASN A 63 -19.84 2.52 18.61
N MET A 64 -21.02 1.90 18.54
CA MET A 64 -21.17 0.55 17.99
C MET A 64 -20.94 0.53 16.47
N SER A 65 -21.52 1.48 15.72
CA SER A 65 -21.31 1.62 14.28
C SER A 65 -19.85 1.97 13.92
N LEU A 66 -19.18 2.84 14.67
CA LEU A 66 -17.75 3.12 14.49
C LEU A 66 -16.89 1.87 14.69
N ASN A 67 -17.17 1.08 15.74
CA ASN A 67 -16.45 -0.17 16.00
C ASN A 67 -16.69 -1.22 14.91
N ASP A 68 -17.91 -1.29 14.36
CA ASP A 68 -18.22 -2.22 13.28
C ASP A 68 -17.55 -1.80 11.96
N MET A 69 -17.58 -0.50 11.62
CA MET A 69 -16.85 0.04 10.47
C MET A 69 -15.33 -0.16 10.61
N ARG A 70 -14.74 0.01 11.81
CA ARG A 70 -13.32 -0.27 12.06
C ARG A 70 -12.98 -1.73 11.80
N LYS A 71 -13.77 -2.67 12.32
CA LYS A 71 -13.60 -4.11 12.05
C LYS A 71 -13.76 -4.44 10.57
N GLY A 72 -14.71 -3.79 9.89
CA GLY A 72 -14.91 -3.91 8.45
C GLY A 72 -13.68 -3.48 7.65
N LEU A 73 -13.08 -2.35 8.02
CA LEU A 73 -11.85 -1.83 7.41
C LEU A 73 -10.66 -2.78 7.65
N GLU A 74 -10.42 -3.23 8.88
CA GLU A 74 -9.35 -4.18 9.22
C GLU A 74 -9.49 -5.50 8.45
N LYS A 75 -10.73 -6.00 8.29
CA LYS A 75 -11.03 -7.19 7.48
C LYS A 75 -10.81 -6.95 5.99
N ALA A 76 -11.17 -5.78 5.48
CA ALA A 76 -10.96 -5.43 4.07
C ALA A 76 -9.46 -5.29 3.75
N GLU A 77 -8.70 -4.63 4.62
CA GLU A 77 -7.25 -4.44 4.49
C GLU A 77 -6.49 -5.76 4.52
N THR A 78 -6.78 -6.62 5.51
CA THR A 78 -6.18 -7.97 5.60
C THR A 78 -6.51 -8.84 4.39
N THR A 79 -7.77 -8.82 3.90
CA THR A 79 -8.18 -9.53 2.68
C THR A 79 -7.44 -8.99 1.44
N LEU A 80 -7.29 -7.67 1.32
CA LEU A 80 -6.62 -7.03 0.20
C LEU A 80 -5.12 -7.33 0.19
N ASN A 81 -4.46 -7.31 1.36
CA ASN A 81 -3.05 -7.69 1.50
C ASN A 81 -2.83 -9.18 1.21
N TYR A 82 -3.76 -10.05 1.62
CA TYR A 82 -3.74 -11.47 1.25
C TYR A 82 -3.88 -11.67 -0.27
N VAL A 83 -4.80 -10.97 -0.94
CA VAL A 83 -4.98 -11.07 -2.40
C VAL A 83 -3.76 -10.53 -3.16
N ARG A 84 -3.15 -9.43 -2.70
CA ARG A 84 -1.91 -8.88 -3.30
C ARG A 84 -0.75 -9.85 -3.18
N SER A 85 -0.48 -10.36 -1.99
CA SER A 85 0.64 -11.29 -1.73
C SER A 85 0.46 -12.66 -2.40
N SER A 86 -0.79 -13.12 -2.57
CA SER A 86 -1.12 -14.35 -3.30
C SER A 86 -0.94 -14.26 -4.83
N ARG A 87 -0.74 -13.06 -5.38
CA ARG A 87 -0.59 -12.82 -6.83
C ARG A 87 0.74 -12.14 -7.13
N SER A 88 1.83 -12.68 -6.57
CA SER A 88 3.18 -12.19 -6.81
C SER A 88 3.69 -12.63 -8.19
N ALA A 89 3.83 -11.67 -9.12
CA ALA A 89 4.47 -11.90 -10.41
C ALA A 89 5.12 -10.60 -10.93
N PHE A 90 6.40 -10.65 -11.26
CA PHE A 90 7.12 -9.55 -11.89
C PHE A 90 7.85 -10.02 -13.15
N SER A 91 8.00 -9.10 -14.10
CA SER A 91 8.86 -9.24 -15.27
C SER A 91 9.35 -7.84 -15.66
N VAL A 92 10.66 -7.67 -15.68
CA VAL A 92 11.34 -6.38 -15.87
C VAL A 92 12.52 -6.53 -16.84
N ALA A 93 12.80 -5.48 -17.60
CA ALA A 93 13.96 -5.37 -18.49
C ALA A 93 14.94 -4.29 -18.00
N LEU A 94 16.20 -4.38 -18.43
CA LEU A 94 17.25 -3.46 -17.96
C LEU A 94 16.91 -2.01 -18.31
N THR A 95 16.39 -1.80 -19.53
CA THR A 95 15.91 -0.51 -20.04
C THR A 95 15.03 -0.69 -21.30
N ASP A 96 14.56 0.41 -21.87
CA ASP A 96 13.82 0.54 -23.14
C ASP A 96 14.56 1.47 -24.12
N THR A 97 15.85 1.70 -23.87
CA THR A 97 16.69 2.66 -24.63
C THR A 97 18.10 2.11 -24.73
N ARG A 98 18.77 2.28 -25.89
CA ARG A 98 20.10 1.70 -26.12
C ARG A 98 21.12 2.21 -25.11
N ARG A 99 21.51 1.34 -24.18
CA ARG A 99 22.40 1.65 -23.05
C ARG A 99 23.11 0.40 -22.56
N CYS A 100 24.41 0.54 -22.32
CA CYS A 100 25.18 -0.44 -21.58
C CYS A 100 25.38 -0.03 -20.12
N VAL A 101 25.58 -1.04 -19.27
CA VAL A 101 25.70 -0.95 -17.82
C VAL A 101 26.90 -1.80 -17.42
N SER A 102 28.00 -1.15 -17.06
CA SER A 102 29.26 -1.80 -16.72
C SER A 102 29.60 -1.57 -15.24
N SER A 103 30.18 -2.58 -14.58
CA SER A 103 30.93 -2.35 -13.35
C SER A 103 32.44 -2.39 -13.63
N THR A 104 33.19 -1.49 -13.01
CA THR A 104 34.65 -1.35 -13.22
C THR A 104 35.51 -1.77 -12.03
N ARG A 105 34.97 -1.79 -10.80
CA ARG A 105 35.77 -2.01 -9.57
C ARG A 105 35.10 -2.94 -8.56
N ASP A 106 33.80 -2.78 -8.35
CA ASP A 106 33.06 -3.46 -7.28
C ASP A 106 31.79 -4.10 -7.83
N ASP A 107 31.40 -5.26 -7.31
CA ASP A 107 30.09 -5.88 -7.59
C ASP A 107 28.94 -4.87 -7.35
N MET A 108 27.97 -4.80 -8.28
CA MET A 108 26.81 -3.91 -8.11
C MET A 108 25.48 -4.58 -8.45
N VAL A 109 24.43 -4.19 -7.71
CA VAL A 109 23.06 -4.65 -7.97
C VAL A 109 22.53 -4.02 -9.26
N VAL A 110 22.05 -4.86 -10.17
CA VAL A 110 21.48 -4.47 -11.45
C VAL A 110 20.05 -3.97 -11.23
N LYS A 111 19.79 -2.73 -11.68
CA LYS A 111 18.48 -2.10 -11.59
C LYS A 111 17.77 -2.24 -12.93
N TYR A 112 16.80 -3.13 -13.01
CA TYR A 112 15.96 -3.31 -14.19
C TYR A 112 14.87 -2.23 -14.14
N GLN A 113 14.95 -1.28 -15.07
CA GLN A 113 14.16 -0.04 -14.99
C GLN A 113 12.86 -0.09 -15.77
N TYR A 114 12.73 -0.99 -16.74
CA TYR A 114 11.53 -1.16 -17.52
C TYR A 114 10.65 -2.26 -16.91
N ILE A 115 9.35 -1.98 -16.72
CA ILE A 115 8.40 -2.92 -16.10
C ILE A 115 7.41 -3.39 -17.17
N PHE A 116 7.40 -4.69 -17.46
CA PHE A 116 6.26 -5.33 -18.14
C PHE A 116 5.12 -5.59 -17.15
N ILE A 117 5.46 -6.12 -15.97
CA ILE A 117 4.51 -6.43 -14.90
C ILE A 117 5.19 -6.42 -13.52
N ASN A 118 4.46 -6.01 -12.49
CA ASN A 118 4.92 -6.03 -11.09
C ASN A 118 3.71 -6.23 -10.14
N LEU A 119 3.00 -7.34 -10.28
CA LEU A 119 1.86 -7.67 -9.42
C LEU A 119 2.33 -7.93 -7.99
N GLY A 120 1.67 -7.27 -7.04
CA GLY A 120 2.04 -7.29 -5.63
C GLY A 120 3.14 -6.29 -5.26
N ASP A 121 3.54 -5.39 -6.17
CA ASP A 121 4.52 -4.31 -5.96
C ASP A 121 5.85 -4.80 -5.34
N SER A 122 6.21 -6.04 -5.65
CA SER A 122 7.25 -6.81 -4.94
C SER A 122 8.65 -6.63 -5.52
N TYR A 123 8.76 -6.14 -6.75
CA TYR A 123 10.04 -5.66 -7.32
C TYR A 123 10.20 -4.15 -7.12
N ASN A 124 11.33 -3.73 -6.57
CA ASN A 124 11.68 -2.32 -6.39
C ASN A 124 12.73 -1.88 -7.42
N VAL A 125 12.27 -1.14 -8.45
CA VAL A 125 13.13 -0.59 -9.52
C VAL A 125 14.27 0.30 -8.99
N SER A 126 14.05 1.04 -7.91
CA SER A 126 15.06 1.97 -7.39
C SER A 126 16.26 1.27 -6.73
N THR A 127 16.06 0.04 -6.23
CA THR A 127 17.12 -0.77 -5.60
C THR A 127 17.61 -1.91 -6.50
N GLY A 128 16.75 -2.44 -7.38
CA GLY A 128 16.99 -3.65 -8.17
C GLY A 128 16.51 -4.94 -7.50
N THR A 129 15.81 -4.83 -6.36
CA THR A 129 15.51 -5.95 -5.45
C THR A 129 14.08 -6.47 -5.62
N PHE A 130 13.91 -7.78 -5.80
CA PHE A 130 12.65 -8.47 -5.54
C PHE A 130 12.57 -8.84 -4.05
N THR A 131 11.50 -8.47 -3.36
CA THR A 131 11.24 -8.89 -1.97
C THR A 131 10.02 -9.80 -1.96
N VAL A 132 10.16 -11.00 -1.40
CA VAL A 132 9.15 -12.05 -1.43
C VAL A 132 7.94 -11.65 -0.56
N PRO A 133 6.73 -11.47 -1.13
CA PRO A 133 5.57 -10.99 -0.38
C PRO A 133 4.82 -12.10 0.36
N ARG A 134 5.04 -13.37 -0.01
CA ARG A 134 4.40 -14.55 0.60
C ARG A 134 5.33 -15.76 0.51
N SER A 135 5.39 -16.56 1.57
CA SER A 135 6.17 -17.80 1.60
C SER A 135 5.64 -18.82 0.60
N GLY A 136 6.51 -19.42 -0.20
CA GLY A 136 6.11 -20.36 -1.26
C GLY A 136 7.24 -20.77 -2.19
N VAL A 137 6.90 -21.54 -3.22
CA VAL A 137 7.84 -21.84 -4.32
C VAL A 137 7.60 -20.87 -5.46
N TYR A 138 8.66 -20.22 -5.91
CA TYR A 138 8.65 -19.30 -7.05
C TYR A 138 9.45 -19.89 -8.20
N SER A 139 9.03 -19.62 -9.43
CA SER A 139 9.90 -19.78 -10.61
C SER A 139 10.57 -18.45 -10.89
N LEU A 140 11.90 -18.40 -10.85
CA LEU A 140 12.70 -17.24 -11.25
C LEU A 140 13.32 -17.51 -12.62
N ALA A 141 13.33 -16.51 -13.50
CA ALA A 141 14.01 -16.54 -14.78
C ALA A 141 14.88 -15.28 -14.93
N LEU A 142 16.11 -15.46 -15.40
CA LEU A 142 17.06 -14.39 -15.62
C LEU A 142 17.78 -14.63 -16.95
N THR A 143 17.65 -13.68 -17.87
CA THR A 143 18.42 -13.60 -19.11
C THR A 143 19.45 -12.48 -18.98
N MET A 144 20.70 -12.83 -19.26
CA MET A 144 21.85 -11.95 -19.36
C MET A 144 22.20 -11.81 -20.84
N TYR A 145 22.44 -10.60 -21.33
CA TYR A 145 22.95 -10.33 -22.66
C TYR A 145 23.98 -9.18 -22.64
N SER A 146 24.93 -9.19 -23.56
CA SER A 146 25.89 -8.09 -23.72
C SER A 146 26.36 -7.93 -25.16
N ASP A 147 26.88 -6.75 -25.45
CA ASP A 147 27.51 -6.34 -26.72
C ASP A 147 28.94 -5.89 -26.37
N ALA A 148 29.94 -6.45 -27.04
CA ALA A 148 31.36 -6.14 -26.83
C ALA A 148 31.74 -4.70 -27.26
N GLY A 149 30.83 -3.97 -27.90
CA GLY A 149 30.96 -2.57 -28.34
C GLY A 149 31.84 -2.36 -29.58
N ALA A 150 32.77 -3.27 -29.88
CA ALA A 150 33.57 -3.26 -31.10
C ALA A 150 34.05 -4.67 -31.53
N PRO A 151 34.29 -4.91 -32.84
CA PRO A 151 34.76 -6.22 -33.32
C PRO A 151 36.09 -6.66 -32.68
N ASN A 152 36.13 -7.90 -32.20
CA ASN A 152 37.25 -8.51 -31.46
C ASN A 152 37.58 -7.84 -30.10
N ALA A 153 36.70 -6.98 -29.57
CA ALA A 153 36.79 -6.56 -28.17
C ALA A 153 36.47 -7.74 -27.23
N LEU A 154 36.82 -7.61 -25.95
CA LEU A 154 36.45 -8.58 -24.93
C LEU A 154 34.96 -8.43 -24.59
N LEU A 155 34.16 -9.42 -24.96
CA LEU A 155 32.85 -9.63 -24.37
C LEU A 155 33.05 -10.17 -22.96
N ALA A 156 32.52 -9.46 -21.96
CA ALA A 156 32.54 -9.85 -20.56
C ALA A 156 31.17 -9.57 -19.94
N ALA A 157 30.33 -10.60 -19.89
CA ALA A 157 28.99 -10.55 -19.33
C ALA A 157 28.95 -11.53 -18.15
N CYS A 158 28.73 -11.04 -16.92
CA CYS A 158 28.71 -11.93 -15.76
C CYS A 158 27.81 -11.44 -14.64
N VAL A 159 26.81 -12.25 -14.29
CA VAL A 159 25.84 -11.93 -13.23
C VAL A 159 25.64 -13.09 -12.27
N HIS A 160 25.52 -12.76 -10.99
CA HIS A 160 25.07 -13.68 -9.95
C HIS A 160 23.63 -13.34 -9.56
N LEU A 161 22.72 -14.32 -9.64
CA LEU A 161 21.43 -14.26 -8.97
C LEU A 161 21.66 -14.61 -7.50
N ARG A 162 21.34 -13.68 -6.58
CA ARG A 162 21.57 -13.83 -5.14
C ARG A 162 20.25 -13.82 -4.38
N LYS A 163 20.12 -14.73 -3.41
CA LYS A 163 19.07 -14.74 -2.37
C LYS A 163 19.71 -14.37 -1.03
N ASN A 164 19.24 -13.31 -0.38
CA ASN A 164 19.78 -12.79 0.90
C ASN A 164 21.32 -12.66 0.89
N GLY A 165 21.88 -12.11 -0.19
CA GLY A 165 23.32 -11.96 -0.40
C GLY A 165 24.08 -13.24 -0.77
N ARG A 166 23.47 -14.43 -0.73
CA ARG A 166 24.08 -15.69 -1.15
C ARG A 166 23.75 -16.00 -2.60
N MET A 167 24.74 -16.35 -3.41
CA MET A 167 24.55 -16.78 -4.80
C MET A 167 23.71 -18.07 -4.86
N VAL A 168 22.70 -18.09 -5.74
CA VAL A 168 21.87 -19.27 -6.06
C VAL A 168 22.00 -19.70 -7.53
N ALA A 169 22.40 -18.80 -8.42
CA ALA A 169 22.80 -19.11 -9.80
C ALA A 169 23.83 -18.08 -10.29
N ALA A 170 24.61 -18.45 -11.31
CA ALA A 170 25.55 -17.58 -12.00
C ALA A 170 25.43 -17.78 -13.52
N LEU A 171 25.56 -16.70 -14.27
CA LEU A 171 25.64 -16.67 -15.74
C LEU A 171 26.92 -15.91 -16.08
N ASN A 172 27.80 -16.49 -16.90
CA ASN A 172 29.11 -15.91 -17.22
C ASN A 172 29.45 -16.22 -18.68
N GLU A 173 29.65 -15.19 -19.50
CA GLU A 173 30.22 -15.27 -20.84
C GLU A 173 31.44 -14.35 -20.94
N TYR A 174 32.54 -14.92 -21.45
CA TYR A 174 33.85 -14.28 -21.51
C TYR A 174 34.58 -14.74 -22.77
N ASN A 175 34.47 -13.97 -23.86
CA ASN A 175 35.02 -14.37 -25.15
C ASN A 175 35.47 -13.16 -26.00
N THR A 176 36.16 -13.42 -27.11
CA THR A 176 36.54 -12.43 -28.14
C THR A 176 36.23 -12.92 -29.56
N GLN A 177 35.28 -13.85 -29.68
CA GLN A 177 34.94 -14.60 -30.90
C GLN A 177 33.67 -14.06 -31.56
N ASP A 178 32.71 -13.60 -30.77
CA ASP A 178 31.50 -12.91 -31.22
C ASP A 178 31.39 -11.50 -30.65
N GLN A 179 30.45 -10.74 -31.22
CA GLN A 179 30.15 -9.35 -30.85
C GLN A 179 29.13 -9.28 -29.72
N GLU A 180 28.23 -10.27 -29.66
CA GLU A 180 27.05 -10.28 -28.82
C GLU A 180 26.79 -11.70 -28.33
N ASP A 181 26.45 -11.86 -27.06
CA ASP A 181 26.18 -13.18 -26.46
C ASP A 181 25.12 -13.09 -25.36
N SER A 182 24.45 -14.20 -25.06
CA SER A 182 23.44 -14.29 -24.02
C SER A 182 23.36 -15.65 -23.34
N ALA A 183 23.13 -15.63 -22.03
CA ALA A 183 22.82 -16.81 -21.24
C ALA A 183 21.48 -16.63 -20.52
N THR A 184 20.78 -17.73 -20.24
CA THR A 184 19.52 -17.72 -19.47
C THR A 184 19.52 -18.83 -18.43
N VAL A 185 19.06 -18.53 -17.22
CA VAL A 185 18.75 -19.53 -16.19
C VAL A 185 17.28 -19.45 -15.79
N VAL A 186 16.68 -20.61 -15.52
CA VAL A 186 15.36 -20.73 -14.89
C VAL A 186 15.51 -21.60 -13.65
N LEU A 187 15.08 -21.09 -12.50
CA LEU A 187 15.29 -21.72 -11.19
C LEU A 187 14.02 -21.66 -10.34
N PRO A 188 13.33 -22.81 -10.14
CA PRO A 188 12.35 -22.96 -9.08
C PRO A 188 13.03 -22.91 -7.70
N LEU A 189 12.56 -22.06 -6.79
CA LEU A 189 13.18 -21.84 -5.48
C LEU A 189 12.13 -21.65 -4.38
N GLN A 190 12.29 -22.37 -3.27
CA GLN A 190 11.53 -22.12 -2.04
C GLN A 190 12.02 -20.84 -1.38
N MET A 191 11.09 -19.93 -1.07
CA MET A 191 11.37 -18.68 -0.39
C MET A 191 10.33 -18.38 0.69
N GLU A 192 10.75 -17.61 1.68
CA GLU A 192 9.98 -17.16 2.82
C GLU A 192 9.66 -15.67 2.67
N THR A 193 8.56 -15.23 3.29
CA THR A 193 8.15 -13.82 3.29
C THR A 193 9.28 -12.93 3.81
N GLY A 194 9.67 -11.91 3.03
CA GLY A 194 10.77 -11.00 3.34
C GLY A 194 12.14 -11.41 2.79
N ASP A 195 12.28 -12.60 2.19
CA ASP A 195 13.47 -12.96 1.43
C ASP A 195 13.72 -11.94 0.30
N LYS A 196 14.99 -11.58 0.08
CA LYS A 196 15.41 -10.64 -0.97
C LYS A 196 16.16 -11.35 -2.07
N VAL A 197 15.77 -11.11 -3.31
CA VAL A 197 16.43 -11.63 -4.51
C VAL A 197 16.94 -10.46 -5.36
N GLU A 198 18.22 -10.53 -5.72
CA GLU A 198 18.94 -9.46 -6.40
C GLU A 198 19.85 -10.06 -7.49
N VAL A 199 19.93 -9.38 -8.64
CA VAL A 199 20.92 -9.70 -9.68
C VAL A 199 22.13 -8.80 -9.45
N THR A 200 23.31 -9.38 -9.33
CA THR A 200 24.57 -8.67 -9.13
C THR A 200 25.45 -8.80 -10.37
N LEU A 201 25.77 -7.67 -11.03
CA LEU A 201 26.80 -7.61 -12.06
C LEU A 201 28.17 -7.55 -11.38
N LEU A 202 29.09 -8.43 -11.77
CA LEU A 202 30.41 -8.48 -11.14
C LEU A 202 31.33 -7.40 -11.72
N ALA A 203 32.36 -7.04 -10.96
CA ALA A 203 33.40 -6.12 -11.40
C ALA A 203 34.07 -6.60 -12.71
N GLY A 204 34.19 -5.70 -13.70
CA GLY A 204 34.76 -5.97 -15.01
C GLY A 204 33.74 -6.35 -16.09
N CYS A 205 32.49 -6.65 -15.72
CA CYS A 205 31.45 -7.06 -16.67
C CYS A 205 30.51 -5.93 -17.08
N THR A 206 29.88 -6.13 -18.24
CA THR A 206 28.92 -5.23 -18.88
C THR A 206 27.67 -5.99 -19.29
N LEU A 207 26.51 -5.36 -19.15
CA LEU A 207 25.25 -5.74 -19.79
C LEU A 207 24.85 -4.63 -20.76
N CYS A 208 24.30 -4.96 -21.92
CA CYS A 208 23.77 -3.99 -22.87
C CYS A 208 22.30 -4.27 -23.13
N ASP A 209 21.47 -3.25 -23.34
CA ASP A 209 20.06 -3.45 -23.65
C ASP A 209 19.51 -2.27 -24.46
N ASP A 210 18.40 -2.49 -25.17
CA ASP A 210 17.66 -1.45 -25.90
C ASP A 210 16.15 -1.73 -25.89
N ASN A 211 15.40 -1.16 -26.82
CA ASN A 211 13.95 -1.35 -26.94
C ASN A 211 13.54 -2.77 -27.40
N SER A 212 14.51 -3.68 -27.59
CA SER A 212 14.29 -5.11 -27.81
C SER A 212 14.28 -5.92 -26.51
N HIS A 213 14.71 -5.33 -25.39
CA HIS A 213 14.66 -5.91 -24.03
C HIS A 213 15.39 -7.27 -23.89
N TYR A 214 16.66 -7.33 -24.29
CA TYR A 214 17.48 -8.54 -24.22
C TYR A 214 17.80 -8.99 -22.78
N ASN A 215 17.99 -8.04 -21.86
CA ASN A 215 18.27 -8.34 -20.46
C ASN A 215 16.98 -8.34 -19.64
N THR A 216 16.47 -9.52 -19.28
CA THR A 216 15.23 -9.66 -18.50
C THR A 216 15.44 -10.37 -17.17
N PHE A 217 14.72 -9.91 -16.15
CA PHE A 217 14.59 -10.59 -14.86
C PHE A 217 13.11 -10.74 -14.53
N SER A 218 12.68 -11.97 -14.28
CA SER A 218 11.27 -12.31 -14.05
C SER A 218 11.12 -13.30 -12.91
N GLY A 219 9.99 -13.25 -12.22
CA GLY A 219 9.68 -14.19 -11.15
C GLY A 219 8.20 -14.24 -10.81
N PHE A 220 7.67 -15.43 -10.57
CA PHE A 220 6.28 -15.62 -10.19
C PHE A 220 6.08 -16.76 -9.18
N LEU A 221 5.12 -16.57 -8.28
CA LEU A 221 4.70 -17.57 -7.30
C LEU A 221 4.01 -18.74 -8.01
N LEU A 222 4.53 -19.96 -7.84
CA LEU A 222 3.88 -21.19 -8.33
C LEU A 222 2.77 -21.62 -7.37
N TYR A 223 3.09 -21.67 -6.08
CA TYR A 223 2.15 -21.95 -4.99
C TYR A 223 2.72 -21.46 -3.66
N ALA A 224 1.83 -21.00 -2.78
CA ALA A 224 2.17 -20.61 -1.41
C ALA A 224 2.33 -21.86 -0.52
N THR A 225 3.05 -21.72 0.59
CA THR A 225 3.36 -22.82 1.54
C THR A 225 3.16 -22.43 3.01
N ASP A 226 2.34 -21.40 3.25
CA ASP A 226 1.90 -20.90 4.57
C ASP A 226 0.48 -21.38 4.94
#